data_AF-A0A1M5Q2X4-F1
#
_entry.id   AF-A0A1M5Q2X4-F1
#
_cell.length_a   1.000
_cell.length_b   1.000
_cell.length_c   1.000
_cell.angle_alpha   90.00
_cell.angle_beta   90.00
_cell.angle_gamma   90.00
#
_symmetry.space_group_name_H-M   'P 1'
#
loop_
_entity.id
_entity.type
_entity.pdbx_description
1 polymer ?
#
loop_
_entity_poly.entity_id
_entity_poly.type
_entity_poly.pdbx_seq_one_letter_code
_entity_poly.pdbx_strand_id
1 'polypeptide(L)'
;MKRPSISLLLIFSGALALQGCAANRYCIGEQPYQRAEDRPMLVAVEGLKLPESTNALRIPAQPPAIVPFGTRDAKGDGVCLDKPPGMPKMPS
;
A
#
# COMPACT_ATOMS: atom_id res chain seq x y z
N MET A 1 -26.23 42.79 3.43
CA MET A 1 -25.33 41.78 2.82
C MET A 1 -23.89 42.17 3.12
N LYS A 2 -23.18 41.43 3.99
CA LYS A 2 -21.80 41.74 4.42
C LYS A 2 -20.82 41.07 3.45
N ARG A 3 -19.98 41.87 2.78
CA ARG A 3 -18.94 41.35 1.87
C ARG A 3 -17.90 40.62 2.72
N PRO A 4 -17.55 39.35 2.39
CA PRO A 4 -16.47 38.66 3.08
C PRO A 4 -15.16 39.42 2.86
N SER A 5 -14.44 39.65 3.94
CA SER A 5 -13.18 40.41 3.92
C SER A 5 -12.13 39.63 3.12
N ILE A 6 -11.51 40.28 2.12
CA ILE A 6 -10.55 39.66 1.18
C ILE A 6 -9.38 38.98 1.93
N SER A 7 -8.99 39.50 3.09
CA SER A 7 -7.99 38.85 3.96
C SER A 7 -8.41 37.46 4.45
N LEU A 8 -9.70 37.23 4.70
CA LEU A 8 -10.20 35.93 5.16
C LEU A 8 -10.11 34.88 4.05
N LEU A 9 -10.33 35.31 2.79
CA LEU A 9 -10.21 34.43 1.63
C LEU A 9 -8.75 34.00 1.40
N LEU A 10 -7.80 34.94 1.52
CA LEU A 10 -6.36 34.68 1.34
C LEU A 10 -5.78 33.73 2.41
N ILE A 11 -6.22 33.86 3.66
CA ILE A 11 -5.80 32.96 4.74
C ILE A 11 -6.29 31.54 4.48
N PHE A 12 -7.53 31.40 4.01
CA PHE A 12 -8.10 30.08 3.69
C PHE A 12 -7.39 29.41 2.51
N SER A 13 -7.05 30.18 1.47
CA SER A 13 -6.33 29.65 0.30
C SER A 13 -4.92 29.13 0.66
N GLY A 14 -4.22 29.80 1.57
CA GLY A 14 -2.89 29.36 2.04
C GLY A 14 -2.93 28.04 2.81
N ALA A 15 -3.97 27.82 3.63
CA ALA A 15 -4.13 26.59 4.40
C ALA A 15 -4.39 25.36 3.53
N LEU A 16 -5.13 25.50 2.41
CA LEU A 16 -5.38 24.38 1.49
C LEU A 16 -4.13 23.99 0.69
N ALA A 17 -3.27 24.94 0.32
CA ALA A 17 -2.06 24.64 -0.45
C ALA A 17 -1.03 23.80 0.34
N LEU A 18 -0.97 23.97 1.67
CA LEU A 18 -0.02 23.25 2.53
C LEU A 18 -0.39 21.77 2.71
N GLN A 19 -1.67 21.40 2.60
CA GLN A 19 -2.10 20.00 2.72
C GLN A 19 -1.74 19.16 1.47
N GLY A 20 -1.56 19.80 0.31
CA GLY A 20 -1.17 19.11 -0.93
C GLY A 20 0.25 18.55 -0.94
N CYS A 21 1.21 19.21 -0.28
CA CYS A 21 2.61 18.75 -0.26
C CYS A 21 2.86 17.58 0.72
N ALA A 22 2.01 17.38 1.72
CA ALA A 22 2.13 16.26 2.66
C ALA A 22 1.60 14.92 2.10
N ALA A 23 0.82 14.97 1.01
CA ALA A 23 0.24 13.80 0.37
C ALA A 23 1.27 12.90 -0.36
N ASN A 24 2.50 13.38 -0.58
CA ASN A 24 3.58 12.60 -1.23
C ASN A 24 4.20 11.49 -0.36
N ARG A 25 3.66 11.22 0.84
CA ARG A 25 4.17 10.17 1.74
C ARG A 25 3.44 8.82 1.60
N TYR A 26 2.64 8.64 0.56
CA TYR A 26 1.78 7.46 0.38
C TYR A 26 2.53 6.15 0.64
N CYS A 27 3.78 6.02 0.19
CA CYS A 27 4.55 4.77 0.32
C CYS A 27 5.25 4.51 1.67
N ILE A 28 5.28 5.50 2.59
CA ILE A 28 6.01 5.38 3.88
C ILE A 28 5.08 4.94 5.02
N GLY A 29 3.76 4.97 4.78
CA GLY A 29 2.76 4.57 5.77
C GLY A 29 2.29 3.12 5.59
N GLU A 30 1.60 2.63 6.61
CA GLU A 30 0.82 1.41 6.48
C GLU A 30 -0.25 1.55 5.38
N GLN A 31 -0.32 0.55 4.52
CA GLN A 31 -1.26 0.46 3.43
C GLN A 31 -2.44 -0.44 3.80
N PRO A 32 -3.65 -0.19 3.26
CA PRO A 32 -4.81 -1.06 3.52
C PRO A 32 -4.55 -2.54 3.24
N TYR A 33 -3.77 -2.88 2.21
CA TYR A 33 -3.45 -4.28 1.88
C TYR A 33 -2.57 -4.97 2.92
N GLN A 34 -1.80 -4.22 3.72
CA GLN A 34 -0.96 -4.80 4.80
C GLN A 34 -1.80 -5.25 5.99
N ARG A 35 -3.05 -4.77 6.08
CA ARG A 35 -4.03 -5.16 7.09
C ARG A 35 -5.04 -6.17 6.55
N ALA A 36 -4.85 -6.69 5.34
CA ALA A 36 -5.73 -7.70 4.79
C ALA A 36 -5.58 -9.00 5.59
N GLU A 37 -6.69 -9.54 6.08
CA GLU A 37 -6.70 -10.81 6.79
C GLU A 37 -6.52 -11.98 5.83
N ASP A 38 -5.74 -12.98 6.26
CA ASP A 38 -5.62 -14.23 5.53
C ASP A 38 -6.95 -14.99 5.54
N ARG A 39 -7.33 -15.50 4.36
CA ARG A 39 -8.48 -16.38 4.23
C ARG A 39 -8.03 -17.81 4.52
N PRO A 40 -8.74 -18.57 5.37
CA PRO A 40 -8.38 -19.95 5.65
C PRO A 40 -8.44 -20.78 4.37
N MET A 41 -7.50 -21.70 4.24
CA MET A 41 -7.47 -22.61 3.10
C MET A 41 -8.70 -23.52 3.12
N LEU A 42 -9.31 -23.74 1.95
CA LEU A 42 -10.40 -24.69 1.83
C LEU A 42 -9.88 -26.09 2.16
N VAL A 43 -10.62 -26.79 3.03
CA VAL A 43 -10.32 -28.18 3.40
C VAL A 43 -11.37 -29.08 2.75
N ALA A 44 -10.92 -30.17 2.15
CA ALA A 44 -11.83 -31.18 1.61
C ALA A 44 -12.56 -31.90 2.75
N VAL A 45 -13.87 -32.10 2.61
CA VAL A 45 -14.65 -32.96 3.52
C VAL A 45 -14.55 -34.42 3.08
N GLU A 46 -14.83 -35.35 4.00
CA GLU A 46 -14.75 -36.79 3.72
C GLU A 46 -15.58 -37.18 2.48
N GLY A 47 -14.97 -37.97 1.59
CA GLY A 47 -15.58 -38.41 0.34
C GLY A 47 -15.58 -37.39 -0.81
N LEU A 48 -15.19 -36.13 -0.58
CA LEU A 48 -15.10 -35.10 -1.62
C LEU A 48 -13.66 -34.67 -1.89
N LYS A 49 -13.32 -34.40 -3.15
CA LYS A 49 -12.03 -33.85 -3.55
C LYS A 49 -12.18 -32.41 -3.99
N LEU A 50 -11.27 -31.54 -3.56
CA LEU A 50 -11.17 -30.19 -4.09
C LEU A 50 -10.61 -30.25 -5.52
N PRO A 51 -11.22 -29.56 -6.50
CA PRO A 51 -10.70 -29.52 -7.86
C PRO A 51 -9.39 -28.74 -7.89
N GLU A 52 -8.35 -29.32 -8.49
CA GLU A 52 -7.14 -28.59 -8.80
C GLU A 52 -7.25 -27.96 -10.19
N SER A 53 -6.94 -26.67 -10.29
CA SER A 53 -6.85 -25.97 -11.57
C SER A 53 -5.38 -25.71 -11.90
N THR A 54 -4.97 -26.02 -13.13
CA THR A 54 -3.65 -25.64 -13.66
C THR A 54 -3.49 -24.13 -13.77
N ASN A 55 -4.60 -23.38 -13.79
CA ASN A 55 -4.64 -21.92 -13.77
C ASN A 55 -4.87 -21.35 -12.36
N ALA A 56 -4.75 -22.16 -11.31
CA ALA A 56 -4.87 -21.67 -9.94
C ALA A 56 -3.75 -20.68 -9.62
N LEU A 57 -4.11 -19.52 -9.06
CA LEU A 57 -3.14 -18.56 -8.58
C LEU A 57 -2.44 -19.14 -7.34
N ARG A 58 -1.12 -19.31 -7.41
CA ARG A 58 -0.28 -19.74 -6.30
C ARG A 58 0.48 -18.52 -5.78
N ILE A 59 0.36 -18.24 -4.48
CA ILE A 59 1.17 -17.22 -3.82
C ILE A 59 2.53 -17.87 -3.50
N PRO A 60 3.68 -17.31 -3.96
CA PRO A 60 4.99 -17.82 -3.60
C PRO A 60 5.22 -17.75 -2.09
N ALA A 61 6.13 -18.59 -1.58
CA ALA A 61 6.58 -18.49 -0.20
C ALA A 61 7.10 -17.07 0.10
N GLN A 62 6.82 -16.56 1.30
CA GLN A 62 7.32 -15.26 1.70
C GLN A 62 8.86 -15.24 1.66
N PRO A 63 9.48 -14.17 1.14
CA PRO A 63 10.92 -14.02 1.20
C PRO A 63 11.40 -13.95 2.66
N PRO A 64 12.63 -14.38 2.96
CA PRO A 64 13.18 -14.36 4.32
C PRO A 64 13.35 -12.94 4.89
N ALA A 65 13.32 -11.92 4.02
CA ALA A 65 13.37 -10.52 4.42
C ALA A 65 12.19 -9.75 3.84
N ILE A 66 11.45 -9.07 4.72
CA ILE A 66 10.38 -8.14 4.34
C ILE A 66 11.04 -6.79 4.05
N VAL A 67 10.84 -6.27 2.84
CA VAL A 67 11.30 -4.94 2.44
C VAL A 67 10.10 -3.99 2.35
N PRO A 68 10.18 -2.78 2.92
CA PRO A 68 9.09 -1.82 2.85
C PRO A 68 8.96 -1.26 1.43
N PHE A 69 7.75 -0.84 1.07
CA PHE A 69 7.46 -0.22 -0.23
C PHE A 69 8.12 1.16 -0.42
N GLY A 70 8.44 1.85 0.69
CA GLY A 70 9.21 3.08 0.68
C GLY A 70 10.12 3.18 1.89
N THR A 71 11.19 3.96 1.77
CA THR A 71 12.14 4.24 2.86
C THR A 71 12.39 5.74 2.99
N ARG A 72 13.01 6.16 4.09
CA ARG A 72 13.54 7.51 4.20
C ARG A 72 14.98 7.54 3.75
N ASP A 73 15.35 8.55 2.97
CA ASP A 73 16.74 8.80 2.64
C ASP A 73 17.51 9.44 3.81
N ALA A 74 18.79 9.74 3.61
CA ALA A 74 19.65 10.37 4.62
C ALA A 74 19.19 11.79 5.01
N LYS A 75 18.35 12.43 4.20
CA LYS A 75 17.77 13.76 4.47
C LYS A 75 16.41 13.66 5.18
N GLY A 76 15.88 12.45 5.32
CA GLY A 76 14.60 12.16 5.95
C GLY A 76 13.40 12.23 5.00
N ASP A 77 13.67 12.43 3.70
CA ASP A 77 12.69 12.50 2.63
C ASP A 77 12.21 11.10 2.22
N GLY A 78 10.96 11.02 1.78
CA GLY A 78 10.34 9.78 1.38
C GLY A 78 10.73 9.33 -0.01
N VAL A 79 11.34 8.16 -0.12
CA VAL A 79 11.64 7.51 -1.40
C VAL A 79 10.73 6.29 -1.53
N CYS A 80 9.76 6.39 -2.44
CA CYS A 80 8.96 5.25 -2.84
C CYS A 80 9.79 4.38 -3.79
N LEU A 81 9.68 3.06 -3.65
CA LEU A 81 10.15 2.18 -4.70
C LEU A 81 9.16 2.31 -5.87
N ASP A 82 9.59 2.95 -6.96
CA ASP A 82 8.78 3.10 -8.19
C ASP A 82 8.31 1.75 -8.74
N LYS A 83 9.05 0.68 -8.41
CA LYS A 83 8.74 -0.70 -8.73
C LYS A 83 8.71 -1.52 -7.44
N PRO A 84 7.66 -2.33 -7.20
CA PRO A 84 7.67 -3.23 -6.07
C PRO A 84 8.89 -4.15 -6.12
N PRO A 85 9.39 -4.61 -4.95
CA PRO A 85 10.44 -5.63 -4.89
C PRO A 85 10.11 -6.82 -5.78
N GLY A 86 11.13 -7.37 -6.46
CA GLY A 86 10.94 -8.53 -7.32
C GLY A 86 10.44 -9.74 -6.51
N MET A 87 9.47 -10.48 -7.07
CA MET A 87 9.03 -11.73 -6.45
C MET A 87 10.18 -12.74 -6.38
N PRO A 88 10.29 -13.54 -5.30
CA PRO A 88 11.24 -14.64 -5.24
C PRO A 88 11.05 -15.58 -6.43
N LYS A 89 12.14 -16.15 -6.96
CA LYS A 89 12.04 -17.22 -7.96
C LYS A 89 11.31 -18.40 -7.33
N MET A 90 10.23 -18.86 -7.96
CA MET A 90 9.59 -20.10 -7.56
C MET A 90 10.61 -21.25 -7.71
N PRO A 91 10.73 -22.15 -6.72
CA PRO A 91 11.46 -23.39 -6.90
C PRO A 91 10.80 -24.18 -8.04
N SER A 92 11.62 -24.60 -9.00
CA SER A 92 11.25 -25.47 -10.13
C SER A 92 10.99 -26.89 -9.68
#